data_AF-A0A1J1GX98-F1
#
_entry.id   AF-A0A1J1GX98-F1
#
_cell.length_a   1.000
_cell.length_b   1.000
_cell.length_c   1.000
_cell.angle_alpha   90.00
_cell.angle_beta   90.00
_cell.angle_gamma   90.00
#
_symmetry.space_group_name_H-M   'P 1'
#
loop_
_entity.id
_entity.type
_entity.pdbx_description
1 polymer ?
#
loop_
_entity_poly.entity_id
_entity_poly.type
_entity_poly.pdbx_seq_one_letter_code
_entity_poly.pdbx_strand_id
1 'polypeptide(L)'
;MEGEYSWENYLNDRLLATNQVSAAGLASEEDGVVYACVAQADENDPNFDKWSLFYKEDYEIEIEEENGDKIKKTINEGQTLLTVFKEGYAPDGVWLGGTKFQFINIDRDLDFEGYTFDVATCAKLKGGLHLIKIPGGNILVALYDEEKEHDRGNSKIAALTFAKELAENSQ
;
A
#
# COMPACT_ATOMS: atom_id res chain seq x y z
N MET A 1 15.10 -18.18 -24.43
CA MET A 1 14.92 -18.06 -22.97
C MET A 1 13.92 -16.93 -22.78
N GLU A 2 12.64 -17.26 -22.73
CA GLU A 2 11.64 -16.31 -22.22
C GLU A 2 11.94 -16.17 -20.72
N GLY A 3 12.43 -15.02 -20.31
CA GLY A 3 12.59 -14.74 -18.88
C GLY A 3 11.21 -14.67 -18.26
N GLU A 4 10.99 -15.41 -17.16
CA GLU A 4 9.77 -15.31 -16.37
C GLU A 4 9.53 -13.84 -16.02
N TYR A 5 8.45 -13.27 -16.55
CA TYR A 5 8.09 -11.89 -16.32
C TYR A 5 7.53 -11.79 -14.90
N SER A 6 8.33 -11.22 -13.98
CA SER A 6 8.00 -11.18 -12.55
C SER A 6 6.98 -10.09 -12.22
N TRP A 7 6.38 -10.19 -11.03
CA TRP A 7 5.49 -9.17 -10.50
C TRP A 7 6.17 -7.80 -10.39
N GLU A 8 7.46 -7.75 -10.04
CA GLU A 8 8.19 -6.48 -10.00
C GLU A 8 8.31 -5.83 -11.38
N ASN A 9 8.58 -6.62 -12.42
CA ASN A 9 8.64 -6.06 -13.79
C ASN A 9 7.27 -5.48 -14.18
N TYR A 10 6.18 -6.19 -13.86
CA TYR A 10 4.84 -5.70 -14.17
C TYR A 10 4.46 -4.43 -13.39
N LEU A 11 4.73 -4.41 -12.08
CA LEU A 11 4.50 -3.22 -11.24
C LEU A 11 5.34 -2.04 -11.72
N ASN A 12 6.58 -2.29 -12.12
CA ASN A 12 7.47 -1.26 -12.63
C ASN A 12 6.92 -0.66 -13.94
N ASP A 13 6.61 -1.51 -14.91
CA ASP A 13 6.24 -1.08 -16.25
C ASP A 13 4.85 -0.44 -16.31
N ARG A 14 3.91 -0.94 -15.51
CA ARG A 14 2.49 -0.55 -15.61
C ARG A 14 2.06 0.47 -14.57
N LEU A 15 2.76 0.57 -13.44
CA LEU A 15 2.38 1.48 -12.35
C LEU A 15 3.50 2.47 -12.01
N LEU A 16 4.72 2.02 -11.70
CA LEU A 16 5.81 2.92 -11.31
C LEU A 16 6.23 3.87 -12.46
N ALA A 17 6.26 3.36 -13.70
CA ALA A 17 6.60 4.13 -14.89
C ALA A 17 5.64 5.31 -15.19
N THR A 18 4.45 5.33 -14.57
CA THR A 18 3.52 6.48 -14.68
C THR A 18 4.03 7.73 -13.96
N ASN A 19 5.01 7.56 -13.06
CA ASN A 19 5.55 8.61 -12.19
C ASN A 19 4.47 9.31 -11.34
N GLN A 20 3.36 8.62 -11.05
CA GLN A 20 2.30 9.12 -10.16
C GLN A 20 2.37 8.50 -8.76
N VAL A 21 3.21 7.48 -8.56
CA VAL A 21 3.43 6.79 -7.30
C VAL A 21 4.93 6.76 -7.00
N SER A 22 5.29 6.88 -5.72
CA SER A 22 6.69 6.75 -5.30
C SER A 22 7.11 5.29 -5.15
N ALA A 23 6.18 4.41 -4.82
CA ALA A 23 6.39 2.97 -4.70
C ALA A 23 5.09 2.19 -4.86
N ALA A 24 5.18 0.93 -5.27
CA ALA A 24 4.03 0.03 -5.34
C ALA A 24 4.39 -1.39 -4.90
N GLY A 25 3.44 -2.13 -4.33
CA GLY A 25 3.62 -3.50 -3.90
C GLY A 25 2.33 -4.32 -3.94
N LEU A 26 2.47 -5.63 -3.86
CA LEU A 26 1.38 -6.60 -3.80
C LEU A 26 1.48 -7.38 -2.50
N ALA A 27 0.36 -7.43 -1.77
CA ALA A 27 0.21 -8.23 -0.56
C ALA A 27 -0.86 -9.31 -0.74
N SER A 28 -0.74 -10.42 -0.02
CA SER A 28 -1.76 -11.46 0.01
C SER A 28 -2.94 -11.05 0.88
N GLU A 29 -4.18 -11.35 0.48
CA GLU A 29 -5.35 -11.20 1.36
C GLU A 29 -5.37 -12.20 2.52
N GLU A 30 -4.57 -13.27 2.45
CA GLU A 30 -4.52 -14.30 3.49
C GLU A 30 -3.87 -13.79 4.79
N ASP A 31 -2.78 -13.01 4.66
CA ASP A 31 -1.98 -12.53 5.79
C ASP A 31 -1.67 -11.02 5.76
N GLY A 32 -1.95 -10.35 4.64
CA GLY A 32 -1.65 -8.93 4.43
C GLY A 32 -0.18 -8.63 4.18
N VAL A 33 0.67 -9.66 4.02
CA VAL A 33 2.12 -9.48 3.86
C VAL A 33 2.46 -9.19 2.41
N VAL A 34 3.28 -8.16 2.20
CA VAL A 34 3.78 -7.78 0.87
C VAL A 34 4.77 -8.83 0.38
N TYR A 35 4.52 -9.42 -0.80
CA TYR A 35 5.38 -10.44 -1.40
C TYR A 35 6.14 -9.96 -2.65
N ALA A 36 5.75 -8.82 -3.23
CA ALA A 36 6.45 -8.19 -4.34
C ALA A 36 6.33 -6.66 -4.24
N CYS A 37 7.40 -5.93 -4.56
CA CYS A 37 7.38 -4.47 -4.52
C CYS A 37 8.39 -3.82 -5.48
N VAL A 38 8.12 -2.57 -5.81
CA VAL A 38 8.96 -1.65 -6.58
C VAL A 38 8.91 -0.26 -5.94
N ALA A 39 9.97 0.51 -6.12
CA ALA A 39 10.03 1.88 -5.61
C ALA A 39 10.91 2.71 -6.54
N GLN A 40 10.60 4.00 -6.67
CA GLN A 40 11.52 4.96 -7.26
C GLN A 40 12.80 4.96 -6.44
N ALA A 41 13.94 4.97 -7.12
CA ALA A 41 15.23 5.10 -6.45
C ALA A 41 15.25 6.36 -5.58
N ASP A 42 15.94 6.27 -4.44
CA ASP A 42 16.29 7.45 -3.67
C ASP A 42 17.63 7.99 -4.21
N GLU A 43 17.59 9.16 -4.85
CA GLU A 43 18.79 9.81 -5.37
C GLU A 43 19.80 10.17 -4.26
N ASN A 44 19.33 10.27 -3.01
CA ASN A 44 20.16 10.61 -1.85
C ASN A 44 20.68 9.38 -1.10
N ASP A 45 20.16 8.17 -1.38
CA ASP A 45 20.61 6.93 -0.77
C ASP A 45 20.95 5.87 -1.82
N PRO A 46 22.24 5.70 -2.18
CA PRO A 46 22.66 4.69 -3.15
C PRO A 46 22.47 3.25 -2.65
N ASN A 47 22.18 3.04 -1.36
CA ASN A 47 21.89 1.72 -0.78
C ASN A 47 20.40 1.56 -0.45
N PHE A 48 19.55 2.39 -1.05
CA PHE A 48 18.11 2.36 -0.82
C PHE A 48 17.54 0.95 -1.04
N ASP A 49 16.97 0.39 0.01
CA ASP A 49 16.26 -0.88 -0.03
C ASP A 49 14.75 -0.62 -0.10
N LYS A 50 14.15 -0.93 -1.25
CA LYS A 50 12.71 -0.81 -1.47
C LYS A 50 11.89 -1.55 -0.41
N TRP A 51 12.39 -2.68 0.13
CA TRP A 51 11.65 -3.46 1.12
C TRP A 51 11.45 -2.72 2.44
N SER A 52 12.35 -1.80 2.78
CA SER A 52 12.19 -0.93 3.96
C SER A 52 10.92 -0.08 3.93
N LEU A 53 10.32 0.15 2.74
CA LEU A 53 9.04 0.85 2.60
C LEU A 53 7.80 -0.04 2.79
N PHE A 54 7.95 -1.36 2.63
CA PHE A 54 6.83 -2.29 2.51
C PHE A 54 6.76 -3.35 3.60
N TYR A 55 7.86 -3.60 4.31
CA TYR A 55 7.92 -4.70 5.25
C TYR A 55 8.83 -4.40 6.42
N LYS A 56 8.33 -4.74 7.60
CA LYS A 56 9.11 -4.89 8.82
C LYS A 56 8.56 -6.06 9.62
N GLU A 57 9.45 -6.90 10.15
CA GLU A 57 9.08 -7.97 11.08
C GLU A 57 8.43 -7.39 12.35
N ASP A 58 7.45 -8.11 12.91
CA ASP A 58 6.63 -7.68 14.05
C ASP A 58 7.44 -6.96 15.14
N TYR A 59 6.96 -5.79 15.55
CA TYR A 59 7.67 -4.91 16.48
C TYR A 59 6.74 -4.27 17.51
N GLU A 60 7.30 -3.92 18.66
CA GLU A 60 6.57 -3.19 19.69
C GLU A 60 6.54 -1.69 19.40
N ILE A 61 5.39 -1.07 19.63
CA ILE A 61 5.24 0.38 19.74
C ILE A 61 4.70 0.74 21.12
N GLU A 62 5.02 1.94 21.59
CA GLU A 62 4.34 2.53 22.74
C GLU A 62 3.14 3.36 22.25
N ILE A 63 1.97 3.10 22.83
CA ILE A 63 0.76 3.90 22.63
C ILE A 63 0.44 4.58 23.95
N GLU A 64 0.22 5.89 23.90
CA GLU A 64 -0.27 6.66 25.05
C GLU A 64 -1.79 6.61 25.08
N GLU A 65 -2.34 6.14 26.19
CA GLU A 65 -3.77 6.08 26.46
C GLU A 65 -4.32 7.43 26.95
N GLU A 66 -5.64 7.60 26.97
CA GLU A 66 -6.30 8.86 27.36
C GLU A 66 -6.00 9.30 28.80
N ASN A 67 -5.64 8.35 29.67
CA ASN A 67 -5.21 8.59 31.06
C ASN A 67 -3.72 9.01 31.17
N GLY A 68 -2.97 9.05 30.06
CA GLY A 68 -1.54 9.34 30.01
C GLY A 68 -0.65 8.12 30.31
N ASP A 69 -1.23 6.94 30.49
CA ASP A 69 -0.47 5.69 30.64
C ASP A 69 0.08 5.24 29.29
N LYS A 70 1.25 4.62 29.30
CA LYS A 70 1.86 4.04 28.09
C LYS A 70 1.71 2.54 28.10
N ILE A 71 1.04 2.01 27.08
CA ILE A 71 0.96 0.57 26.85
C ILE A 71 1.85 0.18 25.67
N LYS A 72 2.41 -1.03 25.73
CA LYS A 72 3.13 -1.63 24.61
C LYS A 72 2.18 -2.46 23.78
N LYS A 73 2.23 -2.27 22.46
CA LYS A 73 1.46 -3.06 21.51
C LYS A 73 2.37 -3.64 20.45
N THR A 74 2.23 -4.93 20.17
CA THR A 74 2.87 -5.58 19.03
C THR A 74 2.12 -5.20 17.76
N ILE A 75 2.85 -4.67 16.78
CA ILE A 75 2.35 -4.37 15.44
C ILE A 75 2.77 -5.51 14.52
N ASN A 76 1.77 -6.12 13.88
CA ASN A 76 1.94 -6.96 12.71
C ASN A 76 1.39 -6.19 11.51
N GLU A 77 2.25 -5.77 10.59
CA GLU A 77 1.90 -4.84 9.51
C GLU A 77 0.78 -5.39 8.62
N GLY A 78 0.88 -6.67 8.23
CA GLY A 78 -0.13 -7.31 7.38
C GLY A 78 -1.52 -7.32 8.03
N GLN A 79 -1.60 -7.60 9.33
CA GLN A 79 -2.87 -7.52 10.06
C GLN A 79 -3.46 -6.10 10.08
N THR A 80 -2.62 -5.06 10.10
CA THR A 80 -3.12 -3.67 10.05
C THR A 80 -3.77 -3.35 8.70
N LEU A 81 -3.24 -3.87 7.59
CA LEU A 81 -3.83 -3.73 6.25
C LEU A 81 -5.17 -4.47 6.18
N LEU A 82 -5.21 -5.73 6.63
CA LEU A 82 -6.43 -6.55 6.61
C LEU A 82 -7.55 -5.97 7.49
N THR A 83 -7.21 -5.37 8.63
CA THR A 83 -8.17 -4.76 9.56
C THR A 83 -8.97 -3.65 8.87
N VAL A 84 -8.35 -2.86 7.99
CA VAL A 84 -9.05 -1.81 7.24
C VAL A 84 -10.18 -2.38 6.40
N PHE A 85 -9.91 -3.47 5.68
CA PHE A 85 -10.91 -4.12 4.84
C PHE A 85 -11.90 -4.98 5.60
N LYS A 86 -11.58 -5.42 6.81
CA LYS A 86 -12.50 -6.23 7.62
C LYS A 86 -13.47 -5.36 8.41
N GLU A 87 -12.93 -4.35 9.11
CA GLU A 87 -13.66 -3.57 10.10
C GLU A 87 -14.06 -2.19 9.58
N GLY A 88 -13.41 -1.69 8.53
CA GLY A 88 -13.67 -0.36 7.97
C GLY A 88 -13.03 0.81 8.74
N TYR A 89 -12.15 0.52 9.68
CA TYR A 89 -11.35 1.51 10.44
C TYR A 89 -10.00 0.91 10.88
N ALA A 90 -9.06 1.76 11.29
CA ALA A 90 -7.76 1.35 11.83
C ALA A 90 -7.43 2.12 13.12
N PRO A 91 -7.73 1.56 14.31
CA PRO A 91 -7.64 2.31 15.57
C PRO A 91 -6.20 2.72 15.90
N ASP A 92 -5.22 1.87 15.60
CA ASP A 92 -3.80 2.17 15.83
C ASP A 92 -3.09 2.75 14.60
N GLY A 93 -3.85 3.04 13.53
CA GLY A 93 -3.35 3.36 12.20
C GLY A 93 -3.00 2.13 11.37
N VAL A 94 -2.67 2.37 10.11
CA VAL A 94 -2.13 1.37 9.20
C VAL A 94 -0.61 1.45 9.25
N TRP A 95 0.07 0.32 9.37
CA TRP A 95 1.51 0.26 9.51
C TRP A 95 2.13 -0.50 8.35
N LEU A 96 3.20 0.07 7.79
CA LEU A 96 3.91 -0.51 6.65
C LEU A 96 5.37 -0.01 6.65
N GLY A 97 6.35 -0.90 6.54
CA GLY A 97 7.77 -0.54 6.53
C GLY A 97 8.23 0.20 7.80
N GLY A 98 7.61 -0.08 8.95
CA GLY A 98 7.81 0.62 10.21
C GLY A 98 7.17 2.00 10.29
N THR A 99 6.46 2.45 9.26
CA THR A 99 5.83 3.78 9.19
C THR A 99 4.35 3.71 9.50
N LYS A 100 3.87 4.59 10.39
CA LYS A 100 2.44 4.75 10.68
C LYS A 100 1.78 5.66 9.66
N PHE A 101 0.66 5.20 9.11
CA PHE A 101 -0.26 5.96 8.28
C PHE A 101 -1.60 6.10 9.00
N GLN A 102 -2.16 7.31 8.98
CA GLN A 102 -3.51 7.59 9.43
C GLN A 102 -4.51 7.08 8.40
N PHE A 103 -5.45 6.23 8.82
CA PHE A 103 -6.59 5.84 7.99
C PHE A 103 -7.51 7.04 7.73
N ILE A 104 -7.86 7.30 6.48
CA ILE A 104 -8.71 8.43 6.07
C ILE A 104 -10.12 7.96 5.70
N ASN A 105 -10.22 7.02 4.76
CA ASN A 105 -11.49 6.46 4.32
C ASN A 105 -11.30 5.09 3.67
N ILE A 106 -12.41 4.35 3.57
CA ILE A 106 -12.56 3.19 2.70
C ILE A 106 -13.81 3.38 1.84
N ASP A 107 -13.64 3.28 0.54
CA ASP A 107 -14.72 3.26 -0.44
C ASP A 107 -14.97 1.79 -0.80
N ARG A 108 -16.11 1.25 -0.37
CA ARG A 108 -16.55 -0.10 -0.73
C ARG A 108 -17.22 -0.07 -2.08
N ASP A 109 -17.00 -1.11 -2.87
CA ASP A 109 -17.61 -1.27 -4.19
C ASP A 109 -17.47 -0.02 -5.09
N LEU A 110 -16.30 0.61 -5.07
CA LEU A 110 -16.02 1.77 -5.91
C LEU A 110 -16.03 1.34 -7.38
N ASP A 111 -16.96 1.90 -8.16
CA ASP A 111 -17.01 1.71 -9.61
C ASP A 111 -15.91 2.55 -10.29
N PHE A 112 -15.08 1.88 -11.07
CA PHE A 112 -14.05 2.46 -11.89
C PHE A 112 -14.08 1.83 -13.28
N GLU A 113 -14.65 2.57 -14.24
CA GLU A 113 -14.73 2.17 -15.65
C GLU A 113 -15.35 0.77 -15.87
N GLY A 114 -16.39 0.43 -15.11
CA GLY A 114 -17.11 -0.85 -15.22
C GLY A 114 -16.54 -2.00 -14.37
N TYR A 115 -15.53 -1.73 -13.56
CA TYR A 115 -14.98 -2.65 -12.56
C TYR A 115 -15.20 -2.10 -11.15
N THR A 116 -15.33 -3.00 -10.19
CA THR A 116 -15.67 -2.65 -8.80
C THR A 116 -14.53 -3.03 -7.87
N PHE A 117 -14.08 -2.10 -7.03
CA PHE A 117 -12.97 -2.30 -6.11
C PHE A 117 -13.26 -1.78 -4.70
N ASP A 118 -12.75 -2.48 -3.69
CA ASP A 118 -12.63 -1.95 -2.33
C ASP A 118 -11.34 -1.15 -2.23
N VAL A 119 -11.43 0.15 -1.91
CA VAL A 119 -10.29 1.08 -1.92
C VAL A 119 -10.18 1.81 -0.59
N ALA A 120 -9.11 1.58 0.15
CA ALA A 120 -8.77 2.39 1.32
C ALA A 120 -7.69 3.43 1.00
N THR A 121 -7.80 4.60 1.62
CA THR A 121 -6.77 5.64 1.55
C THR A 121 -6.26 5.97 2.95
N CYS A 122 -4.93 6.02 3.08
CA CYS A 122 -4.25 6.39 4.31
C CYS A 122 -3.24 7.52 4.02
N ALA A 123 -2.92 8.33 5.03
CA ALA A 123 -2.02 9.47 4.88
C ALA A 123 -0.94 9.47 5.97
N LYS A 124 0.20 10.06 5.66
CA LYS A 124 1.24 10.44 6.61
C LYS A 124 1.64 11.90 6.34
N LEU A 125 2.59 12.44 7.11
CA LEU A 125 3.16 13.74 6.78
C LEU A 125 3.77 13.69 5.37
N LYS A 126 3.34 14.61 4.50
CA LYS A 126 3.81 14.77 3.10
C LYS A 126 3.72 13.50 2.25
N GLY A 127 2.69 12.68 2.45
CA GLY A 127 2.51 11.48 1.64
C GLY A 127 1.38 10.60 2.13
N GLY A 128 1.30 9.40 1.58
CA GLY A 128 0.27 8.44 1.97
C GLY A 128 0.32 7.17 1.16
N LEU A 129 -0.74 6.37 1.28
CA LEU A 129 -0.89 5.14 0.52
C LEU A 129 -2.35 4.87 0.17
N HIS A 130 -2.54 4.07 -0.88
CA HIS A 130 -3.80 3.45 -1.24
C HIS A 130 -3.67 1.94 -1.11
N LEU A 131 -4.71 1.32 -0.56
CA LEU A 131 -4.88 -0.12 -0.54
C LEU A 131 -6.06 -0.47 -1.43
N ILE A 132 -5.88 -1.37 -2.39
CA ILE A 132 -6.94 -1.79 -3.32
C ILE A 132 -7.02 -3.30 -3.34
N LYS A 133 -8.17 -3.87 -2.98
CA LYS A 133 -8.40 -5.30 -3.23
C LYS A 133 -8.50 -5.55 -4.73
N ILE A 134 -7.73 -6.50 -5.21
CA ILE A 134 -7.60 -6.86 -6.61
C ILE A 134 -7.80 -8.38 -6.78
N PRO A 135 -8.07 -8.87 -8.00
CA PRO A 135 -8.35 -10.29 -8.22
C PRO A 135 -7.25 -11.24 -7.75
N GLY A 136 -7.64 -12.50 -7.53
CA GLY A 136 -6.73 -13.56 -7.09
C GLY A 136 -6.39 -13.53 -5.61
N GLY A 137 -7.15 -12.77 -4.79
CA GLY A 137 -6.92 -12.66 -3.35
C GLY A 137 -5.70 -11.81 -3.01
N ASN A 138 -5.53 -10.68 -3.70
CA ASN A 138 -4.39 -9.80 -3.53
C ASN A 138 -4.82 -8.38 -3.14
N ILE A 139 -3.91 -7.65 -2.52
CA ILE A 139 -4.05 -6.24 -2.16
C ILE A 139 -2.92 -5.47 -2.86
N LEU A 140 -3.28 -4.53 -3.72
CA LEU A 140 -2.35 -3.55 -4.25
C LEU A 140 -2.09 -2.48 -3.19
N VAL A 141 -0.82 -2.19 -2.94
CA VAL A 141 -0.35 -1.10 -2.06
C VAL A 141 0.37 -0.08 -2.93
N ALA A 142 -0.14 1.15 -3.01
CA ALA A 142 0.46 2.23 -3.80
C ALA A 142 0.80 3.42 -2.91
N LEU A 143 2.09 3.79 -2.81
CA LEU A 143 2.56 4.91 -2.00
C LEU A 143 2.71 6.16 -2.86
N TYR A 144 2.41 7.31 -2.28
CA TYR A 144 2.70 8.61 -2.85
C TYR A 144 3.52 9.47 -1.89
N ASP A 145 4.31 10.37 -2.46
CA ASP A 145 5.23 11.24 -1.75
C ASP A 145 5.10 12.66 -2.30
N GLU A 146 4.61 13.58 -1.47
CA GLU A 146 4.36 14.98 -1.85
C GLU A 146 5.68 15.75 -2.05
N GLU A 147 6.79 15.27 -1.49
CA GLU A 147 8.12 15.85 -1.75
C GLU A 147 8.66 15.47 -3.13
N LYS A 148 8.09 14.45 -3.77
CA LYS A 148 8.38 14.02 -5.15
C LYS A 148 7.31 14.46 -6.14
N GLU A 149 6.53 15.49 -5.80
CA GLU A 149 5.45 16.06 -6.62
C GLU A 149 4.30 15.08 -6.92
N HIS A 150 4.19 13.97 -6.18
CA HIS A 150 3.01 13.13 -6.24
C HIS A 150 1.88 13.70 -5.37
N ASP A 151 0.64 13.33 -5.70
CA ASP A 151 -0.52 13.67 -4.89
C ASP A 151 -1.48 12.50 -4.76
N ARG A 152 -2.38 12.59 -3.76
CA ARG A 152 -3.38 11.56 -3.46
C ARG A 152 -4.32 11.26 -4.62
N GLY A 153 -4.70 12.26 -5.41
CA GLY A 153 -5.66 12.08 -6.51
C GLY A 153 -5.05 11.28 -7.64
N ASN A 154 -3.92 11.75 -8.16
CA ASN A 154 -3.25 11.14 -9.29
C ASN A 154 -2.70 9.74 -8.95
N SER A 155 -2.15 9.55 -7.76
CA SER A 155 -1.71 8.22 -7.30
C SER A 155 -2.86 7.22 -7.15
N LYS A 156 -4.03 7.65 -6.64
CA LYS A 156 -5.24 6.80 -6.58
C LYS A 156 -5.70 6.38 -7.98
N ILE A 157 -5.74 7.31 -8.93
CA ILE A 157 -6.13 7.01 -10.32
C ILE A 157 -5.14 6.04 -10.98
N ALA A 158 -3.83 6.24 -10.78
CA ALA A 158 -2.82 5.33 -11.31
C ALA A 158 -2.97 3.91 -10.73
N ALA A 159 -3.20 3.81 -9.41
CA ALA A 159 -3.44 2.53 -8.74
C ALA A 159 -4.72 1.84 -9.23
N LEU A 160 -5.83 2.58 -9.41
CA LEU A 160 -7.09 2.06 -9.95
C LEU A 160 -6.96 1.60 -11.40
N THR A 161 -6.20 2.34 -12.22
CA THR A 161 -5.92 1.96 -13.62
C THR A 161 -5.18 0.62 -13.67
N PHE A 162 -4.17 0.43 -12.82
CA PHE A 162 -3.47 -0.85 -12.71
C PHE A 162 -4.36 -1.98 -12.17
N ALA A 163 -5.20 -1.68 -11.16
CA ALA A 163 -6.16 -2.65 -10.61
C ALA A 163 -7.17 -3.12 -11.67
N LYS A 164 -7.68 -2.20 -12.50
CA LYS A 164 -8.54 -2.48 -13.65
C LYS A 164 -7.87 -3.41 -14.64
N GLU A 165 -6.62 -3.12 -15.01
CA GLU A 165 -5.86 -3.96 -15.94
C GLU A 165 -5.68 -5.40 -15.43
N LEU A 166 -5.44 -5.57 -14.13
CA LEU A 166 -5.39 -6.90 -13.51
C LEU A 166 -6.75 -7.61 -13.57
N ALA A 167 -7.85 -6.88 -13.39
CA ALA A 167 -9.19 -7.42 -13.52
C ALA A 167 -9.55 -7.81 -14.96
N GLU A 168 -9.13 -7.03 -15.95
CA GLU A 168 -9.28 -7.34 -17.38
C GLU A 168 -8.53 -8.63 -17.75
N ASN A 169 -7.31 -8.83 -17.21
CA ASN A 169 -6.49 -10.01 -17.50
C ASN A 169 -6.86 -11.27 -16.70
N SER A 170 -7.76 -11.14 -15.71
CA SER A 170 -8.21 -12.26 -14.86
C SER A 170 -9.52 -12.90 -15.34
N GLN A 171 -10.12 -12.39 -16.42
CA GLN A 171 -11.30 -12.95 -17.09
C GLN A 171 -10.92 -13.97 -18.17
#